data_AF-A0A846NFW2-F1
#
_entry.id   AF-A0A846NFW2-F1
#
_cell.length_a   1.000
_cell.length_b   1.000
_cell.length_c   1.000
_cell.angle_alpha   90.00
_cell.angle_beta   90.00
_cell.angle_gamma   90.00
#
_symmetry.space_group_name_H-M   'P 1'
#
loop_
_entity.id
_entity.type
_entity.pdbx_description
1 polymer ?
#
loop_
_entity_poly.entity_id
_entity_poly.type
_entity_poly.pdbx_seq_one_letter_code
_entity_poly.pdbx_strand_id
1 'polypeptide(L)'
;MPRTILNLFVVKTYEEGVGRKPIRRYVVTLTEEGDEKSMIKLFILERAWPLLPINLDLAFKTQNVLETIKELERADLEEIYRAVNEGLGVERGDLNAILELFEARGIIQSPEFGFIKTR
;
A
#
# COMPACT_ATOMS: atom_id res chain seq x y z
N MET A 1 10.32 -8.67 -2.76
CA MET A 1 8.94 -8.96 -2.28
C MET A 1 8.55 -7.88 -1.30
N PRO A 2 7.34 -7.31 -1.40
CA PRO A 2 6.83 -6.30 -0.46
C PRO A 2 6.82 -6.79 0.99
N ARG A 3 7.05 -5.88 1.96
CA ARG A 3 7.01 -6.21 3.39
C ARG A 3 5.62 -6.68 3.82
N THR A 4 4.56 -6.12 3.22
CA THR A 4 3.19 -6.58 3.48
C THR A 4 3.01 -8.08 3.26
N ILE A 5 3.59 -8.65 2.19
CA ILE A 5 3.45 -10.10 1.92
C ILE A 5 4.20 -10.91 2.97
N LEU A 6 5.39 -10.47 3.38
CA LEU A 6 6.17 -11.08 4.47
C LEU A 6 5.43 -11.06 5.81
N ASN A 7 4.64 -10.02 6.06
CA ASN A 7 3.89 -9.87 7.31
C ASN A 7 2.57 -10.66 7.34
N LEU A 8 1.95 -10.88 6.17
CA LEU A 8 0.65 -11.52 6.05
C LEU A 8 0.72 -13.02 5.79
N PHE A 9 1.84 -13.51 5.26
CA PHE A 9 1.98 -14.89 4.83
C PHE A 9 3.30 -15.50 5.28
N VAL A 10 3.30 -16.81 5.47
CA VAL A 10 4.52 -17.56 5.73
C VAL A 10 5.31 -17.66 4.44
N VAL A 11 6.51 -17.10 4.45
CA VAL A 11 7.46 -17.22 3.35
C VAL A 11 8.57 -18.18 3.76
N LYS A 12 8.83 -19.18 2.92
CA LYS A 12 9.92 -20.14 3.11
C LYS A 12 10.81 -20.20 1.87
N THR A 13 11.98 -20.80 2.00
CA THR A 13 12.71 -21.25 0.82
C THR A 13 11.92 -22.35 0.11
N TYR A 14 12.16 -22.50 -1.20
CA TYR A 14 11.54 -23.58 -1.97
C TYR A 14 11.85 -24.97 -1.41
N GLU A 15 13.07 -25.16 -0.89
CA GLU A 15 13.48 -26.43 -0.27
C GLU A 15 12.68 -26.74 1.00
N GLU A 16 12.48 -25.75 1.87
CA GLU A 16 11.66 -25.92 3.09
C GLU A 16 10.16 -26.08 2.80
N GLY A 17 9.67 -25.50 1.70
CA GLY A 17 8.25 -25.56 1.34
C GLY A 17 7.88 -26.80 0.51
N VAL A 18 8.76 -27.27 -0.36
CA VAL A 18 8.48 -28.33 -1.35
C VAL A 18 9.31 -29.60 -1.07
N GLY A 19 10.31 -29.52 -0.18
CA GLY A 19 11.21 -30.63 0.14
C GLY A 19 12.21 -30.96 -0.98
N ARG A 20 12.32 -30.11 -2.01
CA ARG A 20 13.18 -30.32 -3.18
C ARG A 20 14.18 -29.19 -3.32
N LYS A 21 15.44 -29.51 -3.59
CA LYS A 21 16.48 -28.51 -3.80
C LYS A 21 16.40 -27.92 -5.22
N PRO A 22 16.11 -26.63 -5.39
CA PRO A 22 16.05 -26.00 -6.70
C PRO A 22 17.47 -25.68 -7.24
N ILE A 23 17.57 -25.51 -8.56
CA ILE A 23 18.83 -25.08 -9.22
C ILE A 23 19.19 -23.63 -8.85
N ARG A 24 18.20 -22.80 -8.51
CA ARG A 24 18.38 -21.42 -8.04
C ARG A 24 17.66 -21.19 -6.72
N ARG A 25 18.10 -20.19 -5.95
CA ARG A 25 17.44 -19.80 -4.69
C ARG A 25 16.09 -19.13 -4.99
N TYR A 26 15.02 -19.90 -4.85
CA TYR A 26 13.65 -19.42 -4.91
C TYR A 26 13.02 -19.45 -3.51
N VAL A 27 12.10 -18.52 -3.26
CA VAL A 27 11.23 -18.52 -2.09
C VAL A 27 9.80 -18.85 -2.54
N VAL A 28 9.01 -19.38 -1.62
CA VAL A 28 7.60 -19.69 -1.82
C VAL A 28 6.79 -19.04 -0.70
N THR A 29 5.63 -18.52 -1.07
CA THR A 29 4.64 -17.99 -0.12
C THR A 29 3.59 -19.07 0.11
N LEU A 30 3.32 -19.40 1.37
CA LEU A 30 2.45 -20.50 1.75
C LEU A 30 1.09 -19.97 2.23
N THR A 31 0.03 -20.74 1.95
CA THR A 31 -1.30 -20.59 2.52
C THR A 31 -1.74 -21.91 3.15
N GLU A 32 -2.65 -21.85 4.12
CA GLU A 32 -3.23 -23.06 4.70
C GLU A 32 -4.06 -23.82 3.66
N GLU A 33 -4.05 -25.15 3.76
CA GLU A 33 -4.83 -26.01 2.88
C GLU A 33 -6.34 -25.74 3.09
N GLY A 34 -7.07 -25.51 2.01
CA GLY A 34 -8.49 -25.16 2.06
C GLY A 34 -8.80 -23.69 2.38
N ASP A 35 -7.81 -22.86 2.69
CA ASP A 35 -8.01 -21.41 2.85
C ASP A 35 -7.98 -20.68 1.50
N GLU A 36 -9.06 -20.86 0.74
CA GLU A 36 -9.26 -20.21 -0.56
C GLU A 36 -9.21 -18.68 -0.47
N LYS A 37 -9.67 -18.10 0.65
CA LYS A 37 -9.70 -16.65 0.85
C LYS A 37 -8.28 -16.10 0.93
N SER A 38 -7.40 -16.73 1.70
CA SER A 38 -5.99 -16.36 1.78
C SER A 38 -5.27 -16.58 0.44
N MET A 39 -5.60 -17.65 -0.28
CA MET A 39 -5.04 -17.91 -1.62
C MET A 39 -5.43 -16.83 -2.63
N ILE A 40 -6.71 -16.44 -2.69
CA ILE A 40 -7.19 -15.35 -3.55
C ILE A 40 -6.50 -14.03 -3.15
N LYS A 41 -6.42 -13.75 -1.85
CA LYS A 41 -5.73 -12.55 -1.35
C LYS A 41 -4.27 -12.51 -1.78
N LEU A 42 -3.53 -13.61 -1.61
CA LEU A 42 -2.14 -13.72 -2.04
C LEU A 42 -2.00 -13.51 -3.55
N PHE A 43 -2.85 -14.16 -4.35
CA PHE A 43 -2.85 -14.02 -5.80
C PHE A 43 -3.06 -12.57 -6.23
N ILE A 44 -4.07 -11.90 -5.66
CA ILE A 44 -4.35 -10.49 -5.96
C ILE A 44 -3.15 -9.63 -5.55
N LEU A 45 -2.59 -9.81 -4.36
CA LEU A 45 -1.45 -9.03 -3.92
C LEU A 45 -0.27 -9.22 -4.88
N GLU A 46 0.16 -10.46 -5.15
CA GLU A 46 1.29 -10.78 -6.04
C GLU A 46 1.12 -10.26 -7.47
N ARG A 47 -0.11 -10.20 -8.00
CA ARG A 47 -0.39 -9.75 -9.37
C ARG A 47 -0.70 -8.27 -9.50
N ALA A 48 -1.31 -7.66 -8.48
CA ALA A 48 -1.72 -6.27 -8.52
C ALA A 48 -0.60 -5.33 -8.07
N TRP A 49 0.24 -5.72 -7.11
CA TRP A 49 1.29 -4.81 -6.60
C TRP A 49 2.25 -4.28 -7.68
N PRO A 50 2.67 -5.05 -8.70
CA PRO A 50 3.56 -4.54 -9.76
C PRO A 50 2.89 -3.49 -10.65
N LEU A 51 1.56 -3.41 -10.63
CA LEU A 51 0.77 -2.47 -11.41
C LEU A 51 0.44 -1.19 -10.63
N LEU A 52 0.74 -1.15 -9.33
CA LEU A 52 0.48 0.02 -8.51
C LEU A 52 1.55 1.10 -8.79
N PRO A 53 1.14 2.36 -8.95
CA PRO A 53 2.09 3.49 -9.10
C PRO A 53 2.81 3.82 -7.79
N ILE A 54 2.37 3.23 -6.68
CA ILE A 54 2.94 3.35 -5.34
C ILE A 54 3.27 1.97 -4.80
N ASN A 55 4.18 1.90 -3.83
CA ASN A 55 4.50 0.63 -3.19
C ASN A 55 3.28 0.06 -2.42
N LEU A 56 3.28 -1.26 -2.21
CA LEU A 56 2.15 -1.97 -1.62
C LEU A 56 1.87 -1.54 -0.16
N ASP A 57 2.92 -1.29 0.63
CA ASP A 57 2.78 -0.86 2.02
C ASP A 57 2.08 0.51 2.12
N LEU A 58 2.39 1.41 1.18
CA LEU A 58 1.77 2.72 1.06
C LEU A 58 0.32 2.63 0.57
N ALA A 59 0.03 1.68 -0.33
CA ALA A 59 -1.32 1.42 -0.82
C ALA A 59 -2.30 1.10 0.32
N PHE A 60 -1.87 0.37 1.35
CA PHE A 60 -2.71 0.10 2.53
C PHE A 60 -3.02 1.34 3.37
N LYS A 61 -2.18 2.38 3.30
CA LYS A 61 -2.39 3.64 4.04
C LYS A 61 -3.26 4.64 3.27
N THR A 62 -3.46 4.45 1.96
CA THR A 62 -4.21 5.40 1.12
C THR A 62 -5.60 5.70 1.66
N GLN A 63 -6.37 4.69 2.06
CA GLN A 63 -7.72 4.90 2.59
C GLN A 63 -7.73 5.78 3.84
N ASN A 64 -6.82 5.52 4.79
CA ASN A 64 -6.71 6.32 6.01
C ASN A 64 -6.27 7.76 5.70
N VAL A 65 -5.34 7.94 4.77
CA VAL A 65 -4.93 9.29 4.31
C VAL A 65 -6.12 10.03 3.68
N LEU A 66 -6.93 9.35 2.87
CA LEU A 66 -8.13 9.94 2.28
C LEU A 66 -9.15 10.34 3.36
N GLU A 67 -9.33 9.52 4.39
CA GLU A 67 -10.19 9.84 5.54
C GLU A 67 -9.68 11.07 6.28
N THR A 68 -8.38 11.17 6.58
CA THR A 68 -7.79 12.38 7.18
C THR A 68 -8.04 13.62 6.32
N ILE A 69 -7.86 13.54 5.00
CA ILE A 69 -8.11 14.69 4.11
C ILE A 69 -9.59 15.07 4.13
N LYS A 70 -10.52 14.11 4.19
CA LYS A 70 -11.96 14.37 4.28
C LYS A 70 -12.35 15.05 5.59
N GLU A 71 -11.78 14.61 6.71
CA GLU A 71 -12.01 15.20 8.03
C GLU A 71 -11.56 16.66 8.11
N LEU A 72 -10.50 17.01 7.37
CA LEU A 72 -9.99 18.37 7.31
C LEU A 72 -10.79 19.28 6.34
N GLU A 73 -11.75 18.74 5.58
CA GLU A 73 -12.60 19.39 4.56
C GLU A 73 -11.85 20.18 3.45
N ARG A 74 -11.16 21.27 3.84
CA ARG A 74 -10.26 22.10 3.05
C ARG A 74 -9.05 22.45 3.93
N ALA A 75 -7.96 21.70 3.77
CA ALA A 75 -6.72 21.95 4.48
C ALA A 75 -5.64 22.53 3.56
N ASP A 76 -4.75 23.29 4.18
CA ASP A 76 -3.47 23.59 3.58
C ASP A 76 -2.58 22.33 3.57
N LEU A 77 -1.65 22.28 2.63
CA LEU A 77 -0.79 21.12 2.41
C LEU A 77 0.09 20.79 3.64
N GLU A 78 0.50 21.80 4.41
CA GLU A 78 1.31 21.62 5.62
C GLU A 78 0.50 21.05 6.77
N GLU A 79 -0.77 21.43 6.90
CA GLU A 79 -1.70 20.80 7.83
C GLU A 79 -1.94 19.33 7.51
N ILE A 80 -2.08 18.98 6.22
CA ILE A 80 -2.19 17.58 5.79
C ILE A 80 -0.91 16.81 6.13
N TYR A 81 0.28 17.35 5.82
CA TYR A 81 1.54 16.69 6.19
C TYR A 81 1.64 16.45 7.68
N ARG A 82 1.25 17.43 8.50
CA ARG A 82 1.29 17.32 9.96
C ARG A 82 0.34 16.23 10.44
N ALA A 83 -0.94 16.30 10.06
CA ALA A 83 -1.97 15.36 10.51
C ALA A 83 -1.66 13.92 10.10
N VAL A 84 -1.21 13.72 8.85
CA VAL A 84 -0.90 12.39 8.31
C VAL A 84 0.40 11.82 8.88
N ASN A 85 1.41 12.67 9.13
CA ASN A 85 2.63 12.21 9.80
C ASN A 85 2.36 11.84 11.27
N GLU A 86 1.69 12.71 12.03
CA GLU A 86 1.37 12.47 13.44
C GLU A 86 0.41 11.28 13.64
N GLY A 87 -0.59 11.13 12.77
CA GLY A 87 -1.60 10.07 12.89
C GLY A 87 -1.19 8.72 12.28
N LEU A 88 -0.46 8.72 11.16
CA LEU A 88 -0.21 7.52 10.35
C LEU A 88 1.28 7.20 10.15
N GLY A 89 2.18 8.05 10.66
CA GLY A 89 3.63 7.91 10.49
C GLY A 89 4.03 7.82 9.02
N VAL A 90 3.38 8.60 8.15
CA VAL A 90 3.68 8.66 6.71
C VAL A 90 4.59 9.85 6.47
N GLU A 91 5.76 9.59 5.88
CA GLU A 91 6.72 10.64 5.55
C GLU A 91 6.23 11.49 4.36
N ARG A 92 6.74 12.71 4.23
CA ARG A 92 6.31 13.66 3.18
C ARG A 92 6.43 13.10 1.77
N GLY A 93 7.53 12.39 1.46
CA GLY A 93 7.73 11.80 0.12
C GLY A 93 6.68 10.75 -0.22
N ASP A 94 6.36 9.89 0.74
CA ASP A 94 5.29 8.90 0.62
C ASP A 94 3.92 9.56 0.51
N LEU A 95 3.66 10.61 1.29
CA LEU A 95 2.41 11.36 1.19
C LEU A 95 2.27 12.01 -0.19
N ASN A 96 3.33 12.57 -0.75
CA ASN A 96 3.30 13.15 -2.11
C ASN A 96 2.91 12.13 -3.17
N ALA A 97 3.47 10.92 -3.11
CA ALA A 97 3.10 9.85 -4.03
C ALA A 97 1.61 9.46 -3.90
N ILE A 98 1.04 9.49 -2.68
CA ILE A 98 -0.40 9.28 -2.46
C ILE A 98 -1.22 10.43 -3.04
N LEU A 99 -0.82 11.67 -2.81
CA LEU A 99 -1.56 12.85 -3.29
C LEU A 99 -1.56 12.92 -4.81
N GLU A 100 -0.42 12.67 -5.46
CA GLU A 100 -0.30 12.55 -6.92
C GLU A 100 -1.22 11.44 -7.46
N LEU A 101 -1.28 10.29 -6.77
CA LEU A 101 -2.18 9.20 -7.14
C LEU A 101 -3.65 9.62 -7.04
N PHE A 102 -4.04 10.35 -5.99
CA PHE A 102 -5.40 10.82 -5.81
C PHE A 102 -5.79 11.86 -6.83
N GLU A 103 -4.89 12.78 -7.16
CA GLU A 103 -5.10 13.80 -8.19
C GLU A 103 -5.23 13.16 -9.57
N ALA A 104 -4.35 12.22 -9.93
CA ALA A 104 -4.43 11.46 -11.19
C ALA A 104 -5.74 10.65 -11.33
N ARG A 105 -6.33 10.24 -10.19
CA ARG A 105 -7.62 9.54 -10.15
C ARG A 105 -8.82 10.47 -10.01
N GLY A 106 -8.61 11.78 -9.90
CA GLY A 106 -9.65 12.79 -9.72
C GLY A 106 -10.39 12.70 -8.38
N ILE A 107 -9.76 12.10 -7.36
CA ILE A 107 -10.30 11.96 -5.99
C ILE A 107 -10.14 13.27 -5.21
N ILE A 108 -9.02 13.96 -5.43
CA ILE A 108 -8.74 15.28 -4.88
C ILE A 108 -8.49 16.27 -6.01
N GLN A 109 -8.58 17.55 -5.68
CA GLN A 109 -8.22 18.66 -6.54
C GLN A 109 -7.45 19.72 -5.72
N SER A 110 -6.55 20.45 -6.37
CA SER A 110 -5.89 21.61 -5.79
C SER A 110 -6.55 22.88 -6.33
N PRO A 111 -7.58 23.43 -5.65
CA PRO A 111 -8.31 24.60 -6.14
C PRO A 111 -7.46 25.89 -6.09
N GLU A 112 -6.48 25.94 -5.19
CA GLU A 112 -5.56 27.06 -4.98
C GLU A 112 -4.17 26.51 -4.60
N PHE A 113 -3.11 27.25 -4.93
CA PHE A 113 -1.74 26.82 -4.64
C PHE A 113 -1.55 26.56 -3.13
N GLY A 114 -1.21 25.32 -2.79
CA GLY A 114 -1.01 24.91 -1.40
C GLY A 114 -2.27 24.42 -0.66
N PHE A 115 -3.44 24.37 -1.31
CA PHE A 115 -4.66 23.81 -0.74
C PHE A 115 -5.09 22.54 -1.46
N ILE A 116 -5.63 21.59 -0.70
CA ILE A 116 -6.21 20.35 -1.22
C ILE A 116 -7.66 20.24 -0.75
N LYS A 117 -8.53 19.82 -1.68
CA LYS A 117 -9.92 19.52 -1.41
C LYS A 117 -10.29 18.17 -2.02
N THR A 118 -11.06 17.38 -1.29
CA THR A 118 -11.71 16.18 -1.87
C THR A 118 -12.83 16.60 -2.82
N ARG A 119 -12.99 15.84 -3.90
CA ARG A 119 -14.04 16.12 -4.89
C ARG A 119 -15.43 15.77 -4.37
#